data_AF-A0A9R0I531-F1
#
_entry.id   AF-A0A9R0I531-F1
#
_cell.length_a   1.000
_cell.length_b   1.000
_cell.length_c   1.000
_cell.angle_alpha   90.00
_cell.angle_beta   90.00
_cell.angle_gamma   90.00
#
_symmetry.space_group_name_H-M   'P 1'
#
loop_
_entity.id
_entity.type
_entity.pdbx_description
1 polymer ?
#
loop_
_entity_poly.entity_id
_entity_poly.type
_entity_poly.pdbx_seq_one_letter_code
_entity_poly.pdbx_strand_id
1 'polypeptide(L)'
;MSKPPLSWLSRLISSKALTLKPHHQTRHFSLLRPISAIPIIKPPHQTRHFCDFLSDDAMEKTLQNLKKEAEIEKHREREEKRKAGIFVDEAIEEEEEDWMGVNPLIERLEKEDAKTYGMHDKMKWDPSFEEATDSDSEDDAWEDPEFQEETRKFNLMVERKFKRYQGLLNGFAKSKTVDDGLKWMKKIDKFEEKHFRFRLEYKVIGELINRFKKATGKDKFLLAQKLNRAMRLVEWKETFDPKDPANYGIIHREELPSTEDPEDDEEQEKRMIEGRVDDDEEEFDDMKERDDILLEKLNAIDKLLEQKLTALDHTFGKKGKLLEEEIRDLAEERNSLTEKKRRPMFRKGFDAKLIDMNRTCKVTKGGQVIKFTAIIACGNYNGVVGYAKAKGPAIPIALQKAYEKCFQNLHYIDRYEDHTISHAVQTTYKKTKVYLWPAKTATGMKAGKTVQTILNLAGFKNIKSKVVGSRNPHNTVKALFQALNAVETPKDVQEKFGRTVVETYLL
;
A
#
# COMPACT_ATOMS: atom_id res chain seq x y z
N MET A 1 -50.46 -8.83 72.11
CA MET A 1 -49.26 -9.69 72.03
C MET A 1 -48.67 -9.52 70.64
N SER A 2 -47.41 -9.18 70.36
CA SER A 2 -46.29 -8.54 71.11
C SER A 2 -45.02 -8.73 70.26
N LYS A 3 -44.33 -7.65 69.86
CA LYS A 3 -42.97 -7.65 69.24
C LYS A 3 -41.90 -7.33 70.32
N PRO A 4 -40.57 -7.34 70.08
CA PRO A 4 -39.75 -8.11 69.12
C PRO A 4 -38.94 -9.23 69.87
N PRO A 5 -37.66 -9.14 70.37
CA PRO A 5 -36.55 -8.16 70.26
C PRO A 5 -35.18 -8.69 69.72
N LEU A 6 -34.54 -7.86 68.89
CA LEU A 6 -33.12 -7.41 68.86
C LEU A 6 -31.95 -8.24 69.48
N SER A 7 -30.90 -8.44 68.64
CA SER A 7 -29.44 -8.15 68.84
C SER A 7 -28.62 -8.57 70.08
N TRP A 8 -27.39 -9.07 69.85
CA TRP A 8 -26.06 -8.54 70.31
C TRP A 8 -24.93 -9.47 69.81
N LEU A 9 -23.76 -9.04 69.31
CA LEU A 9 -22.69 -8.15 69.77
C LEU A 9 -21.62 -8.80 70.70
N SER A 10 -20.36 -8.74 70.24
CA SER A 10 -19.08 -8.80 70.98
C SER A 10 -18.60 -10.13 71.60
N ARG A 11 -17.39 -10.55 71.20
CA ARG A 11 -16.12 -10.54 71.99
C ARG A 11 -14.97 -10.89 71.04
N LEU A 12 -13.93 -10.07 70.80
CA LEU A 12 -12.90 -9.44 71.65
C LEU A 12 -11.67 -10.33 71.91
N ILE A 13 -10.48 -9.72 71.74
CA ILE A 13 -9.14 -10.12 72.23
C ILE A 13 -8.55 -11.35 71.46
N SER A 14 -7.53 -11.19 70.60
CA SER A 14 -6.08 -11.00 70.87
C SER A 14 -5.42 -12.24 71.52
N SER A 15 -4.20 -12.68 71.21
CA SER A 15 -3.03 -11.94 70.72
C SER A 15 -1.95 -12.85 70.09
N LYS A 16 -0.84 -12.22 69.64
CA LYS A 16 0.51 -12.78 69.41
C LYS A 16 0.73 -13.70 68.21
N ALA A 17 1.57 -13.22 67.30
CA ALA A 17 2.21 -13.98 66.24
C ALA A 17 3.34 -14.88 66.76
N LEU A 18 3.72 -15.88 65.96
CA LEU A 18 5.07 -16.45 65.97
C LEU A 18 5.46 -16.85 64.53
N THR A 19 6.66 -16.49 64.13
CA THR A 19 7.24 -16.75 62.80
C THR A 19 7.92 -18.11 62.73
N LEU A 20 7.98 -18.76 61.55
CA LEU A 20 9.18 -19.45 61.06
C LEU A 20 9.10 -19.80 59.56
N LYS A 21 10.22 -20.26 58.99
CA LYS A 21 10.47 -20.41 57.53
C LYS A 21 10.22 -21.85 57.02
N PRO A 22 10.03 -22.06 55.70
CA PRO A 22 9.80 -23.38 55.12
C PRO A 22 11.07 -24.26 55.09
N HIS A 23 10.88 -25.58 55.16
CA HIS A 23 11.94 -26.58 55.01
C HIS A 23 11.89 -27.26 53.63
N HIS A 24 13.03 -27.30 52.95
CA HIS A 24 13.31 -28.34 51.95
C HIS A 24 13.63 -29.66 52.65
N GLN A 25 13.21 -30.80 52.07
CA GLN A 25 13.92 -32.07 52.19
C GLN A 25 13.96 -32.80 50.84
N THR A 26 15.06 -33.51 50.62
CA THR A 26 15.39 -34.23 49.38
C THR A 26 15.06 -35.71 49.48
N ARG A 27 14.87 -36.37 48.32
CA ARG A 27 15.09 -37.82 48.18
C ARG A 27 15.91 -38.08 46.92
N HIS A 28 16.88 -38.99 47.03
CA HIS A 28 17.80 -39.43 45.99
C HIS A 28 17.79 -40.96 45.89
N PHE A 29 18.47 -41.48 44.85
CA PHE A 29 18.73 -42.89 44.55
C PHE A 29 17.49 -43.69 44.06
N SER A 30 17.56 -44.64 43.12
CA SER A 30 18.38 -44.96 41.90
C SER A 30 18.00 -46.41 41.50
N LEU A 31 18.25 -47.02 40.33
CA LEU A 31 19.34 -46.95 39.33
C LEU A 31 18.81 -47.37 37.93
N LEU A 32 19.47 -46.88 36.86
CA LEU A 32 19.84 -47.55 35.59
C LEU A 32 18.79 -48.43 34.84
N ARG A 33 18.61 -48.31 33.52
CA ARG A 33 19.61 -48.63 32.46
C ARG A 33 19.37 -47.84 31.15
N PRO A 34 20.25 -47.92 30.12
CA PRO A 34 20.86 -46.72 29.55
C PRO A 34 20.23 -46.16 28.27
N ILE A 35 20.55 -44.89 28.01
CA ILE A 35 20.25 -44.13 26.79
C ILE A 35 21.28 -44.51 25.70
N SER A 36 20.82 -44.78 24.47
CA SER A 36 21.68 -44.95 23.29
C SER A 36 22.22 -43.59 22.80
N ALA A 37 23.46 -43.57 22.33
CA ALA A 37 24.18 -42.32 22.06
C ALA A 37 23.66 -41.58 20.82
N ILE A 38 23.27 -40.31 21.01
CA ILE A 38 23.19 -39.33 19.91
C ILE A 38 24.62 -38.79 19.71
N PRO A 39 25.25 -38.94 18.53
CA PRO A 39 26.62 -38.52 18.31
C PRO A 39 26.73 -36.98 18.27
N ILE A 40 27.49 -36.41 19.20
CA ILE A 40 27.89 -35.00 19.15
C ILE A 40 28.93 -34.85 18.03
N ILE A 41 28.52 -34.26 16.91
CA ILE A 41 29.44 -33.88 15.84
C ILE A 41 30.33 -32.74 16.36
N LYS A 42 31.60 -33.07 16.63
CA LYS A 42 32.63 -32.05 16.82
C LYS A 42 32.87 -31.35 15.48
N PRO A 43 33.02 -30.01 15.43
CA PRO A 43 33.51 -29.36 14.22
C PRO A 43 34.93 -29.88 13.92
N PRO A 44 35.26 -30.20 12.66
CA PRO A 44 36.62 -30.58 12.30
C PRO A 44 37.60 -29.42 12.51
N HIS A 45 38.87 -29.75 12.72
CA HIS A 45 39.92 -28.76 12.97
C HIS A 45 40.10 -27.81 11.77
N GLN A 46 40.47 -26.55 12.07
CA GLN A 46 40.83 -25.57 11.05
C GLN A 46 42.05 -26.01 10.24
N THR A 47 41.85 -26.52 9.04
CA THR A 47 42.91 -26.55 8.03
C THR A 47 43.05 -25.14 7.44
N ARG A 48 44.22 -24.52 7.63
CA ARG A 48 44.58 -23.26 6.97
C ARG A 48 44.93 -23.55 5.51
N HIS A 49 43.91 -23.61 4.64
CA HIS A 49 44.16 -23.62 3.21
C HIS A 49 44.61 -22.22 2.76
N PHE A 50 45.82 -22.15 2.23
CA PHE A 50 46.26 -21.02 1.41
C PHE A 50 45.27 -20.88 0.25
N CYS A 51 44.81 -19.66 -0.01
CA CYS A 51 44.02 -19.35 -1.20
C CYS A 51 44.98 -18.94 -2.31
N ASP A 52 45.45 -19.92 -3.09
CA ASP A 52 46.08 -19.62 -4.37
C ASP A 52 45.00 -19.06 -5.32
N PHE A 53 45.30 -17.93 -5.96
CA PHE A 53 44.36 -17.23 -6.84
C PHE A 53 44.16 -18.01 -8.15
N LEU A 54 43.11 -18.84 -8.20
CA LEU A 54 42.51 -19.30 -9.45
C LEU A 54 41.58 -18.20 -9.98
N SER A 55 41.68 -17.89 -11.28
CA SER A 55 40.80 -16.94 -11.97
C SER A 55 39.37 -17.47 -12.11
N ASP A 56 38.37 -16.60 -12.07
CA ASP A 56 36.94 -16.95 -12.15
C ASP A 56 36.60 -17.84 -13.36
N ASP A 57 37.26 -17.60 -14.50
CA ASP A 57 37.25 -18.40 -15.73
C ASP A 57 37.45 -19.92 -15.52
N ALA A 58 38.19 -20.31 -14.47
CA ALA A 58 38.44 -21.71 -14.12
C ALA A 58 37.35 -22.26 -13.20
N MET A 59 36.83 -21.43 -12.30
CA MET A 59 35.74 -21.79 -11.38
C MET A 59 34.40 -21.91 -12.11
N GLU A 60 34.14 -21.06 -13.12
CA GLU A 60 32.93 -21.18 -13.93
C GLU A 60 32.95 -22.45 -14.81
N LYS A 61 34.11 -22.82 -15.37
CA LYS A 61 34.26 -24.06 -16.16
C LYS A 61 34.09 -25.32 -15.32
N THR A 62 34.58 -25.35 -14.07
CA THR A 62 34.31 -26.49 -13.18
C THR A 62 32.84 -26.56 -12.77
N LEU A 63 32.17 -25.44 -12.49
CA LEU A 63 30.73 -25.40 -12.25
C LEU A 63 29.89 -25.87 -13.46
N GLN A 64 30.28 -25.51 -14.68
CA GLN A 64 29.60 -25.97 -15.90
C GLN A 64 29.81 -27.47 -16.14
N ASN A 65 30.98 -28.02 -15.83
CA ASN A 65 31.24 -29.46 -15.94
C ASN A 65 30.47 -30.26 -14.88
N LEU A 66 30.47 -29.82 -13.62
CA LEU A 66 29.72 -30.47 -12.54
C LEU A 66 28.20 -30.51 -12.80
N LYS A 67 27.64 -29.48 -13.44
CA LYS A 67 26.24 -29.49 -13.88
C LYS A 67 25.98 -30.58 -14.92
N LYS A 68 26.84 -30.69 -15.94
CA LYS A 68 26.72 -31.73 -16.99
C LYS A 68 26.88 -33.14 -16.43
N GLU A 69 27.80 -33.36 -15.50
CA GLU A 69 27.95 -34.65 -14.82
C GLU A 69 26.68 -35.02 -14.03
N ALA A 70 26.08 -34.08 -13.30
CA ALA A 70 24.81 -34.31 -12.59
C ALA A 70 23.61 -34.57 -13.53
N GLU A 71 23.59 -33.98 -14.72
CA GLU A 71 22.58 -34.24 -15.76
C GLU A 71 22.76 -35.64 -16.37
N ILE A 72 24.00 -36.07 -16.63
CA ILE A 72 24.34 -37.42 -17.11
C ILE A 72 24.00 -38.48 -16.06
N GLU A 73 24.32 -38.24 -14.78
CA GLU A 73 24.00 -39.15 -13.66
C GLU A 73 22.48 -39.34 -13.53
N LYS A 74 21.69 -38.26 -13.61
CA LYS A 74 20.21 -38.34 -13.65
C LYS A 74 19.68 -39.13 -14.84
N HIS A 75 20.24 -38.95 -16.03
CA HIS A 75 19.85 -39.72 -17.22
C HIS A 75 20.16 -41.21 -17.06
N ARG A 76 21.30 -41.53 -16.45
CA ARG A 76 21.70 -42.90 -16.13
C ARG A 76 20.78 -43.52 -15.06
N GLU A 77 20.41 -42.80 -14.02
CA GLU A 77 19.48 -43.27 -12.99
C GLU A 77 18.08 -43.54 -13.58
N ARG A 78 17.60 -42.68 -14.49
CA ARG A 78 16.36 -42.91 -15.27
C ARG A 78 16.46 -44.17 -16.15
N GLU A 79 17.59 -44.36 -16.85
CA GLU A 79 17.88 -45.57 -17.65
C GLU A 79 17.92 -46.86 -16.82
N GLU A 80 18.56 -46.82 -15.65
CA GLU A 80 18.67 -47.97 -14.74
C GLU A 80 17.31 -48.32 -14.12
N LYS A 81 16.50 -47.34 -13.72
CA LYS A 81 15.10 -47.55 -13.28
C LYS A 81 14.22 -48.15 -14.39
N ARG A 82 14.38 -47.67 -15.64
CA ARG A 82 13.67 -48.21 -16.82
C ARG A 82 14.06 -49.65 -17.11
N LYS A 83 15.33 -50.02 -16.94
CA LYS A 83 15.83 -51.40 -17.08
C LYS A 83 15.43 -52.31 -15.91
N ALA A 84 15.18 -51.76 -14.73
CA ALA A 84 14.69 -52.49 -13.57
C ALA A 84 13.19 -52.88 -13.65
N GLY A 85 12.46 -52.42 -14.67
CA GLY A 85 11.05 -52.79 -14.90
C GLY A 85 10.06 -52.24 -13.88
N ILE A 86 10.46 -51.26 -13.07
CA ILE A 86 9.58 -50.58 -12.11
C ILE A 86 8.67 -49.63 -12.89
N PHE A 87 7.43 -50.04 -13.11
CA PHE A 87 6.39 -49.16 -13.64
C PHE A 87 6.07 -48.10 -12.58
N VAL A 88 6.26 -46.83 -12.93
CA VAL A 88 5.92 -45.69 -12.08
C VAL A 88 4.72 -45.02 -12.74
N ASP A 89 3.53 -45.29 -12.21
CA ASP A 89 2.33 -44.54 -12.60
C ASP A 89 2.50 -43.05 -12.21
N GLU A 90 1.85 -42.19 -12.98
CA GLU A 90 2.16 -40.76 -13.11
C GLU A 90 2.22 -40.00 -11.78
N ALA A 91 3.41 -39.48 -11.46
CA ALA A 91 3.70 -38.73 -10.23
C ALA A 91 4.29 -37.34 -10.53
N ILE A 92 3.61 -36.59 -11.41
CA ILE A 92 3.76 -35.14 -11.61
C ILE A 92 5.20 -34.69 -11.92
N GLU A 93 5.60 -34.84 -13.19
CA GLU A 93 6.46 -33.84 -13.81
C GLU A 93 5.53 -32.70 -14.27
N GLU A 94 5.75 -31.47 -13.80
CA GLU A 94 5.01 -30.27 -14.23
C GLU A 94 5.51 -29.81 -15.62
N GLU A 95 5.23 -30.61 -16.65
CA GLU A 95 5.18 -30.09 -18.01
C GLU A 95 3.81 -29.41 -18.21
N GLU A 96 3.80 -28.16 -18.66
CA GLU A 96 2.57 -27.38 -18.86
C GLU A 96 1.81 -27.86 -20.11
N GLU A 97 1.10 -28.98 -19.99
CA GLU A 97 0.18 -29.45 -21.03
C GLU A 97 -0.86 -28.37 -21.34
N ASP A 98 -0.96 -28.02 -22.62
CA ASP A 98 -1.79 -26.92 -23.11
C ASP A 98 -3.26 -27.36 -23.27
N TRP A 99 -3.95 -27.50 -22.12
CA TRP A 99 -5.35 -27.92 -22.02
C TRP A 99 -6.36 -27.05 -22.80
N MET A 100 -5.93 -25.93 -23.38
CA MET A 100 -6.75 -25.01 -24.16
C MET A 100 -6.28 -24.80 -25.61
N GLY A 101 -5.14 -25.36 -26.02
CA GLY A 101 -4.55 -25.18 -27.36
C GLY A 101 -4.05 -23.76 -27.65
N VAL A 102 -3.68 -23.00 -26.62
CA VAL A 102 -3.33 -21.57 -26.71
C VAL A 102 -1.81 -21.34 -26.78
N ASN A 103 -0.95 -22.26 -26.34
CA ASN A 103 0.50 -22.11 -26.40
C ASN A 103 1.03 -21.99 -27.85
N PRO A 104 0.52 -22.76 -28.86
CA PRO A 104 0.83 -22.53 -30.27
C PRO A 104 0.31 -21.19 -30.84
N LEU A 105 -0.61 -20.51 -30.16
CA LEU A 105 -1.09 -19.17 -30.50
C LEU A 105 -0.23 -18.09 -29.83
N ILE A 106 0.18 -18.29 -28.58
CA ILE A 106 1.16 -17.46 -27.85
C ILE A 106 2.48 -17.45 -28.62
N GLU A 107 3.03 -18.62 -28.97
CA GLU A 107 4.24 -18.72 -29.80
C GLU A 107 4.14 -17.94 -31.12
N ARG A 108 2.95 -17.88 -31.74
CA ARG A 108 2.74 -17.11 -32.99
C ARG A 108 2.72 -15.62 -32.72
N LEU A 109 2.00 -15.17 -31.69
CA LEU A 109 1.93 -13.78 -31.28
C LEU A 109 3.32 -13.27 -30.88
N GLU A 110 4.08 -14.02 -30.08
CA GLU A 110 5.46 -13.72 -29.73
C GLU A 110 6.39 -13.67 -30.96
N LYS A 111 6.19 -14.57 -31.95
CA LYS A 111 6.93 -14.55 -33.23
C LYS A 111 6.47 -13.44 -34.19
N GLU A 112 5.31 -12.81 -33.97
CA GLU A 112 4.84 -11.64 -34.70
C GLU A 112 5.28 -10.33 -34.01
N ASP A 113 5.25 -10.26 -32.69
CA ASP A 113 5.88 -9.20 -31.89
C ASP A 113 7.39 -9.16 -32.15
N ALA A 114 8.10 -10.29 -32.07
CA ALA A 114 9.55 -10.36 -32.38
C ALA A 114 9.88 -9.92 -33.82
N LYS A 115 8.96 -10.09 -34.79
CA LYS A 115 9.12 -9.58 -36.16
C LYS A 115 8.83 -8.08 -36.28
N THR A 116 7.84 -7.56 -35.56
CA THR A 116 7.52 -6.12 -35.58
C THR A 116 8.52 -5.29 -34.78
N TYR A 117 9.16 -5.86 -33.76
CA TYR A 117 10.26 -5.26 -33.00
C TYR A 117 11.67 -5.54 -33.57
N GLY A 118 11.78 -6.08 -34.78
CA GLY A 118 13.06 -6.43 -35.41
C GLY A 118 14.00 -5.25 -35.74
N MET A 119 13.56 -3.99 -35.63
CA MET A 119 14.40 -2.80 -35.83
C MET A 119 14.01 -1.60 -34.95
N HIS A 120 15.04 -1.04 -34.28
CA HIS A 120 15.06 0.08 -33.33
C HIS A 120 14.69 -0.21 -31.87
N ASP A 121 15.41 0.50 -31.00
CA ASP A 121 15.30 0.60 -29.54
C ASP A 121 15.33 -0.72 -28.75
N LYS A 122 16.55 -1.18 -28.46
CA LYS A 122 16.87 -1.87 -27.20
C LYS A 122 16.73 -0.90 -26.02
N MET A 123 15.52 -0.42 -25.77
CA MET A 123 15.18 0.31 -24.56
C MET A 123 14.34 -0.62 -23.69
N LYS A 124 14.70 -0.76 -22.41
CA LYS A 124 14.01 -1.67 -21.50
C LYS A 124 12.50 -1.37 -21.48
N TRP A 125 11.75 -2.45 -21.30
CA TRP A 125 10.54 -2.53 -20.47
C TRP A 125 10.31 -1.29 -19.59
N ASP A 126 9.10 -0.71 -19.66
CA ASP A 126 8.72 0.46 -18.86
C ASP A 126 8.76 0.10 -17.35
N PRO A 127 9.69 0.64 -16.55
CA PRO A 127 9.84 0.23 -15.16
C PRO A 127 8.70 0.70 -14.24
N SER A 128 7.75 1.48 -14.74
CA SER A 128 6.71 2.12 -13.92
C SER A 128 5.46 1.26 -13.68
N PHE A 129 5.40 0.03 -14.19
CA PHE A 129 4.20 -0.84 -14.13
C PHE A 129 4.35 -2.15 -13.34
N GLU A 130 5.56 -2.56 -12.95
CA GLU A 130 5.73 -3.57 -11.89
C GLU A 130 5.73 -2.87 -10.53
N GLU A 131 4.81 -3.24 -9.64
CA GLU A 131 4.85 -2.80 -8.24
C GLU A 131 6.13 -3.34 -7.60
N ALA A 132 7.08 -2.46 -7.30
CA ALA A 132 8.33 -2.81 -6.65
C ALA A 132 8.06 -3.57 -5.34
N THR A 133 8.68 -4.75 -5.18
CA THR A 133 8.45 -5.61 -4.02
C THR A 133 8.95 -4.96 -2.72
N ASP A 134 8.11 -4.95 -1.66
CA ASP A 134 8.27 -4.39 -0.28
C ASP A 134 9.54 -4.89 0.47
N SER A 135 10.74 -4.61 -0.07
CA SER A 135 12.02 -5.21 0.33
C SER A 135 13.19 -4.22 0.42
N ASP A 136 13.38 -3.36 -0.58
CA ASP A 136 14.57 -2.49 -0.70
C ASP A 136 14.24 -0.99 -0.71
N SER A 137 15.26 -0.14 -0.54
CA SER A 137 15.09 1.24 -0.05
C SER A 137 14.68 2.27 -1.10
N GLU A 138 13.40 2.64 -1.09
CA GLU A 138 12.84 3.82 -1.78
C GLU A 138 13.61 5.13 -1.45
N ASP A 139 14.15 5.22 -0.22
CA ASP A 139 14.88 6.39 0.29
C ASP A 139 16.22 6.65 -0.45
N ASP A 140 16.87 5.63 -1.05
CA ASP A 140 18.22 5.74 -1.64
C ASP A 140 18.22 5.92 -3.17
N ALA A 141 17.12 5.58 -3.87
CA ALA A 141 17.09 5.44 -5.33
C ALA A 141 17.12 6.76 -6.13
N TRP A 142 16.80 7.90 -5.50
CA TRP A 142 16.74 9.21 -6.16
C TRP A 142 18.10 9.92 -6.28
N GLU A 143 19.09 9.51 -5.47
CA GLU A 143 20.44 10.06 -5.49
C GLU A 143 21.37 9.35 -6.50
N ASP A 144 20.93 8.25 -7.11
CA ASP A 144 21.73 7.48 -8.07
C ASP A 144 21.98 8.28 -9.38
N PRO A 145 23.25 8.60 -9.73
CA PRO A 145 23.56 9.36 -10.94
C PRO A 145 23.13 8.65 -12.24
N GLU A 146 23.10 7.32 -12.27
CA GLU A 146 22.73 6.57 -13.47
C GLU A 146 21.23 6.73 -13.78
N PHE A 147 20.37 6.69 -12.75
CA PHE A 147 18.93 6.96 -12.88
C PHE A 147 18.64 8.41 -13.31
N GLN A 148 19.40 9.38 -12.80
CA GLN A 148 19.29 10.77 -13.25
C GLN A 148 19.72 10.95 -14.72
N GLU A 149 20.74 10.21 -15.17
CA GLU A 149 21.18 10.27 -16.57
C GLU A 149 20.20 9.55 -17.51
N GLU A 150 19.62 8.40 -17.12
CA GLU A 150 18.52 7.75 -17.86
C GLU A 150 17.31 8.67 -17.98
N THR A 151 16.90 9.34 -16.89
CA THR A 151 15.80 10.30 -16.89
C THR A 151 16.07 11.48 -17.83
N ARG A 152 17.29 12.03 -17.84
CA ARG A 152 17.71 13.08 -18.79
C ARG A 152 17.70 12.58 -20.25
N LYS A 153 18.16 11.35 -20.51
CA LYS A 153 18.12 10.71 -21.84
C LYS A 153 16.68 10.53 -22.33
N PHE A 154 15.77 10.09 -21.45
CA PHE A 154 14.33 9.95 -21.74
C PHE A 154 13.70 11.30 -22.10
N ASN A 155 13.88 12.33 -21.27
CA ASN A 155 13.33 13.67 -21.52
C ASN A 155 13.84 14.27 -22.84
N LEU A 156 15.13 14.12 -23.15
CA LEU A 156 15.71 14.52 -24.44
C LEU A 156 15.14 13.71 -25.63
N MET A 157 14.76 12.44 -25.43
CA MET A 157 14.09 11.63 -26.45
C MET A 157 12.65 12.14 -26.70
N VAL A 158 11.92 12.46 -25.63
CA VAL A 158 10.55 13.02 -25.69
C VAL A 158 10.54 14.38 -26.39
N GLU A 159 11.45 15.30 -26.03
CA GLU A 159 11.59 16.59 -26.72
C GLU A 159 11.82 16.44 -28.22
N ARG A 160 12.70 15.52 -28.64
CA ARG A 160 13.00 15.27 -30.06
C ARG A 160 11.78 14.72 -30.81
N LYS A 161 10.99 13.84 -30.17
CA LYS A 161 9.70 13.37 -30.71
C LYS A 161 8.71 14.53 -30.85
N PHE A 162 8.56 15.37 -29.83
CA PHE A 162 7.61 16.49 -29.82
C PHE A 162 7.96 17.56 -30.88
N LYS A 163 9.23 17.99 -30.95
CA LYS A 163 9.72 18.93 -31.99
C LYS A 163 9.50 18.38 -33.41
N ARG A 164 9.66 17.07 -33.61
CA ARG A 164 9.37 16.40 -34.90
C ARG A 164 7.87 16.34 -35.22
N TYR A 165 7.03 16.10 -34.22
CA TYR A 165 5.57 16.10 -34.33
C TYR A 165 5.03 17.50 -34.68
N GLN A 166 5.49 18.55 -33.98
CA GLN A 166 5.22 19.94 -34.34
C GLN A 166 5.64 20.26 -35.79
N GLY A 167 6.74 19.69 -36.28
CA GLY A 167 7.14 19.80 -37.68
C GLY A 167 6.13 19.21 -38.67
N LEU A 168 5.50 18.08 -38.34
CA LEU A 168 4.44 17.47 -39.15
C LEU A 168 3.14 18.29 -39.13
N LEU A 169 2.72 18.76 -37.95
CA LEU A 169 1.55 19.64 -37.80
C LEU A 169 1.74 20.96 -38.57
N ASN A 170 2.92 21.57 -38.50
CA ASN A 170 3.26 22.75 -39.30
C ASN A 170 3.29 22.46 -40.81
N GLY A 171 3.59 21.23 -41.24
CA GLY A 171 3.47 20.80 -42.62
C GLY A 171 2.02 20.69 -43.08
N PHE A 172 1.15 20.12 -42.25
CA PHE A 172 -0.29 20.03 -42.48
C PHE A 172 -0.94 21.42 -42.55
N ALA A 173 -0.71 22.28 -41.55
CA ALA A 173 -1.27 23.63 -41.47
C ALA A 173 -0.83 24.58 -42.61
N LYS A 174 0.29 24.27 -43.29
CA LYS A 174 0.79 25.01 -44.46
C LYS A 174 0.33 24.41 -45.80
N SER A 175 -0.38 23.28 -45.79
CA SER A 175 -0.91 22.68 -47.02
C SER A 175 -2.08 23.50 -47.58
N LYS A 176 -2.07 23.74 -48.90
CA LYS A 176 -3.09 24.56 -49.60
C LYS A 176 -4.12 23.73 -50.36
N THR A 177 -3.91 22.43 -50.46
CA THR A 177 -4.67 21.48 -51.27
C THR A 177 -5.08 20.30 -50.40
N VAL A 178 -6.32 19.81 -50.57
CA VAL A 178 -6.89 18.74 -49.74
C VAL A 178 -6.06 17.46 -49.84
N ASP A 179 -5.54 17.13 -51.03
CA ASP A 179 -4.72 15.93 -51.24
C ASP A 179 -3.36 16.00 -50.52
N ASP A 180 -2.72 17.18 -50.42
CA ASP A 180 -1.48 17.31 -49.66
C ASP A 180 -1.74 17.33 -48.16
N GLY A 181 -2.86 17.93 -47.72
CA GLY A 181 -3.37 17.78 -46.35
C GLY A 181 -3.55 16.29 -45.98
N LEU A 182 -4.18 15.51 -46.85
CA LEU A 182 -4.38 14.07 -46.66
C LEU A 182 -3.05 13.28 -46.64
N LYS A 183 -2.04 13.70 -47.42
CA LYS A 183 -0.68 13.14 -47.37
C LYS A 183 0.05 13.48 -46.07
N TRP A 184 -0.18 14.67 -45.49
CA TRP A 184 0.38 15.04 -44.19
C TRP A 184 -0.32 14.33 -43.04
N MET A 185 -1.65 14.21 -43.07
CA MET A 185 -2.44 13.42 -42.12
C MET A 185 -1.91 11.98 -42.05
N LYS A 186 -1.78 11.29 -43.18
CA LYS A 186 -1.20 9.92 -43.26
C LYS A 186 0.27 9.81 -42.81
N LYS A 187 1.00 10.92 -42.62
CA LYS A 187 2.34 10.94 -42.00
C LYS A 187 2.27 11.21 -40.50
N ILE A 188 1.27 11.96 -40.05
CA ILE A 188 0.94 12.21 -38.64
C ILE A 188 0.45 10.89 -38.04
N ASP A 189 -0.56 10.26 -38.62
CA ASP A 189 -1.11 8.95 -38.20
C ASP A 189 0.02 7.92 -37.96
N LYS A 190 0.88 7.73 -38.97
CA LYS A 190 2.02 6.79 -38.91
C LYS A 190 3.14 7.19 -37.95
N PHE A 191 3.23 8.46 -37.58
CA PHE A 191 4.17 8.92 -36.56
C PHE A 191 3.62 8.65 -35.17
N GLU A 192 2.33 8.89 -34.95
CA GLU A 192 1.61 8.59 -33.72
C GLU A 192 1.62 7.08 -33.46
N GLU A 193 1.16 6.26 -34.41
CA GLU A 193 1.19 4.78 -34.34
C GLU A 193 2.57 4.22 -33.94
N LYS A 194 3.67 4.85 -34.38
CA LYS A 194 5.03 4.38 -34.11
C LYS A 194 5.64 4.92 -32.80
N HIS A 195 5.28 6.12 -32.36
CA HIS A 195 5.98 6.83 -31.28
C HIS A 195 5.12 7.20 -30.07
N PHE A 196 3.80 7.25 -30.22
CA PHE A 196 2.83 7.46 -29.17
C PHE A 196 1.93 6.22 -29.06
N ARG A 197 2.40 5.21 -28.31
CA ARG A 197 1.53 4.10 -27.92
C ARG A 197 0.45 4.64 -26.98
N PHE A 198 -0.77 4.82 -27.49
CA PHE A 198 -1.94 5.07 -26.65
C PHE A 198 -2.04 3.97 -25.58
N ARG A 199 -2.44 4.32 -24.35
CA ARG A 199 -2.76 3.33 -23.30
C ARG A 199 -3.79 2.33 -23.88
N LEU A 200 -3.68 1.04 -23.57
CA LEU A 200 -4.44 -0.03 -24.25
C LEU A 200 -5.96 0.22 -24.20
N GLU A 201 -6.42 0.81 -23.11
CA GLU A 201 -7.78 1.30 -22.86
C GLU A 201 -8.26 2.25 -23.98
N TYR A 202 -7.44 3.24 -24.36
CA TYR A 202 -7.74 4.18 -25.43
C TYR A 202 -7.81 3.51 -26.80
N LYS A 203 -6.95 2.51 -27.07
CA LYS A 203 -7.00 1.73 -28.31
C LYS A 203 -8.31 0.93 -28.39
N VAL A 204 -8.72 0.30 -27.29
CA VAL A 204 -10.00 -0.45 -27.19
C VAL A 204 -11.21 0.49 -27.35
N ILE A 205 -11.19 1.67 -26.75
CA ILE A 205 -12.23 2.70 -26.93
C ILE A 205 -12.31 3.15 -28.39
N GLY A 206 -11.18 3.44 -29.03
CA GLY A 206 -11.12 3.82 -30.45
C GLY A 206 -11.71 2.73 -31.37
N GLU A 207 -11.40 1.46 -31.10
CA GLU A 207 -12.03 0.34 -31.81
C GLU A 207 -13.54 0.23 -31.54
N LEU A 208 -14.00 0.42 -30.30
CA LEU A 208 -15.42 0.41 -29.96
C LEU A 208 -16.18 1.54 -30.67
N ILE A 209 -15.62 2.75 -30.74
CA ILE A 209 -16.17 3.89 -31.50
C ILE A 209 -16.27 3.53 -33.00
N ASN A 210 -15.22 2.95 -33.58
CA ASN A 210 -15.19 2.58 -34.99
C ASN A 210 -16.15 1.43 -35.34
N ARG A 211 -16.40 0.50 -34.40
CA ARG A 211 -17.43 -0.54 -34.51
C ARG A 211 -18.84 0.07 -34.35
N PHE A 212 -19.05 0.94 -33.36
CA PHE A 212 -20.32 1.64 -33.10
C PHE A 212 -20.78 2.52 -34.28
N LYS A 213 -19.85 3.22 -34.95
CA LYS A 213 -20.12 4.01 -36.16
C LYS A 213 -20.65 3.16 -37.33
N LYS A 214 -20.30 1.87 -37.40
CA LYS A 214 -20.72 0.92 -38.46
C LYS A 214 -21.95 0.09 -38.08
N ALA A 215 -22.23 -0.07 -36.79
CA ALA A 215 -23.32 -0.91 -36.30
C ALA A 215 -24.72 -0.28 -36.47
N THR A 216 -25.73 -1.13 -36.58
CA THR A 216 -27.16 -0.77 -36.63
C THR A 216 -27.97 -1.67 -35.69
N GLY A 217 -29.20 -1.26 -35.36
CA GLY A 217 -30.11 -2.05 -34.52
C GLY A 217 -29.55 -2.38 -33.12
N LYS A 218 -29.79 -3.62 -32.66
CA LYS A 218 -29.46 -4.08 -31.29
C LYS A 218 -27.96 -4.00 -30.99
N ASP A 219 -27.10 -4.31 -31.95
CA ASP A 219 -25.65 -4.27 -31.75
C ASP A 219 -25.13 -2.85 -31.54
N LYS A 220 -25.79 -1.85 -32.16
CA LYS A 220 -25.49 -0.44 -31.92
C LYS A 220 -25.79 -0.03 -30.48
N PHE A 221 -26.89 -0.51 -29.91
CA PHE A 221 -27.23 -0.28 -28.49
C PHE A 221 -26.24 -0.99 -27.55
N LEU A 222 -25.88 -2.25 -27.84
CA LEU A 222 -24.92 -3.00 -27.03
C LEU A 222 -23.50 -2.37 -27.09
N LEU A 223 -23.10 -1.86 -28.25
CA LEU A 223 -21.83 -1.14 -28.41
C LEU A 223 -21.86 0.24 -27.74
N ALA A 224 -22.99 0.95 -27.74
CA ALA A 224 -23.14 2.18 -26.95
C ALA A 224 -22.94 1.91 -25.46
N GLN A 225 -23.58 0.87 -24.91
CA GLN A 225 -23.42 0.51 -23.49
C GLN A 225 -21.98 0.09 -23.15
N LYS A 226 -21.32 -0.67 -24.02
CA LYS A 226 -19.89 -1.03 -23.86
C LYS A 226 -18.97 0.19 -23.93
N LEU A 227 -19.23 1.11 -24.85
CA LEU A 227 -18.48 2.37 -24.98
C LEU A 227 -18.67 3.27 -23.76
N ASN A 228 -19.92 3.49 -23.32
CA ASN A 228 -20.26 4.30 -22.14
C ASN A 228 -19.78 3.68 -20.82
N ARG A 229 -19.44 2.39 -20.79
CA ARG A 229 -18.74 1.75 -19.67
C ARG A 229 -17.22 1.92 -19.77
N ALA A 230 -16.65 1.78 -20.96
CA ALA A 230 -15.22 1.97 -21.19
C ALA A 230 -14.77 3.42 -20.95
N MET A 231 -15.54 4.40 -21.44
CA MET A 231 -15.32 5.83 -21.18
C MET A 231 -15.30 6.10 -19.67
N ARG A 232 -16.35 5.73 -18.93
CA ARG A 232 -16.39 5.91 -17.46
C ARG A 232 -15.25 5.23 -16.71
N LEU A 233 -14.74 4.08 -17.18
CA LEU A 233 -13.59 3.42 -16.57
C LEU A 233 -12.25 4.13 -16.84
N VAL A 234 -12.12 4.86 -17.95
CA VAL A 234 -10.96 5.71 -18.22
C VAL A 234 -11.09 7.06 -17.51
N GLU A 235 -12.26 7.70 -17.58
CA GLU A 235 -12.61 8.88 -16.81
C GLU A 235 -12.32 8.67 -15.32
N TRP A 236 -12.82 7.59 -14.71
CA TRP A 236 -12.53 7.26 -13.30
C TRP A 236 -11.07 6.93 -13.01
N LYS A 237 -10.30 6.47 -14.00
CA LYS A 237 -8.87 6.16 -13.83
C LYS A 237 -8.01 7.42 -13.92
N GLU A 238 -8.46 8.43 -14.66
CA GLU A 238 -7.81 9.73 -14.76
C GLU A 238 -8.27 10.67 -13.62
N THR A 239 -9.55 10.65 -13.24
CA THR A 239 -10.05 11.25 -11.98
C THR A 239 -9.70 10.43 -10.72
N PHE A 240 -8.71 9.54 -10.79
CA PHE A 240 -7.99 8.97 -9.65
C PHE A 240 -6.50 8.73 -9.97
N ASP A 241 -5.93 9.34 -11.03
CA ASP A 241 -4.49 9.31 -11.28
C ASP A 241 -3.82 10.27 -10.28
N PRO A 242 -3.00 9.80 -9.31
CA PRO A 242 -2.42 10.65 -8.26
C PRO A 242 -1.33 11.60 -8.79
N LYS A 243 -1.21 11.72 -10.11
CA LYS A 243 -0.28 12.61 -10.83
C LYS A 243 -1.02 13.70 -11.62
N ASP A 244 -2.35 13.68 -11.70
CA ASP A 244 -3.13 14.74 -12.36
C ASP A 244 -3.56 15.83 -11.35
N PRO A 245 -3.04 17.07 -11.47
CA PRO A 245 -3.38 18.15 -10.55
C PRO A 245 -4.83 18.64 -10.69
N ALA A 246 -5.52 18.35 -11.80
CA ALA A 246 -6.92 18.77 -11.99
C ALA A 246 -7.91 17.99 -11.11
N ASN A 247 -7.47 16.90 -10.47
CA ASN A 247 -8.34 15.97 -9.76
C ASN A 247 -8.62 16.32 -8.28
N TYR A 248 -7.98 17.37 -7.75
CA TYR A 248 -8.12 17.77 -6.35
C TYR A 248 -9.19 18.87 -6.16
N GLY A 249 -10.47 18.47 -6.20
CA GLY A 249 -11.59 19.35 -5.89
C GLY A 249 -11.72 19.66 -4.40
N ILE A 250 -12.14 20.89 -4.06
CA ILE A 250 -12.38 21.36 -2.68
C ILE A 250 -13.75 22.07 -2.64
N ILE A 251 -14.61 21.68 -1.70
CA ILE A 251 -15.93 22.29 -1.43
C ILE A 251 -16.25 22.21 0.09
N HIS A 252 -15.55 23.02 0.88
CA HIS A 252 -16.13 24.16 1.63
C HIS A 252 -17.63 24.12 2.03
N ARG A 253 -18.00 24.39 3.31
CA ARG A 253 -18.92 25.52 3.62
C ARG A 253 -18.79 26.25 5.00
N GLU A 254 -18.79 27.62 4.98
CA GLU A 254 -18.65 28.76 5.98
C GLU A 254 -18.27 28.41 7.45
N GLU A 255 -17.56 29.20 8.29
CA GLU A 255 -17.27 28.84 9.72
C GLU A 255 -17.04 30.03 10.66
N LEU A 256 -17.83 30.18 11.74
CA LEU A 256 -17.82 31.35 12.64
C LEU A 256 -17.99 31.02 14.15
N PRO A 257 -17.59 31.92 15.07
CA PRO A 257 -16.68 31.49 16.14
C PRO A 257 -17.12 31.75 17.60
N SER A 258 -16.24 31.33 18.53
CA SER A 258 -16.21 31.70 19.95
C SER A 258 -16.14 33.25 20.17
N THR A 259 -16.44 33.84 21.34
CA THR A 259 -15.94 33.49 22.69
C THR A 259 -16.75 34.16 23.84
N GLU A 260 -16.85 33.48 24.99
CA GLU A 260 -17.10 33.96 26.39
C GLU A 260 -18.03 35.19 26.65
N ASP A 261 -19.23 34.99 27.20
CA ASP A 261 -19.51 34.97 28.66
C ASP A 261 -21.01 34.58 28.95
N PRO A 262 -21.41 34.22 30.20
CA PRO A 262 -22.68 33.51 30.44
C PRO A 262 -23.80 34.31 31.16
N GLU A 263 -24.92 34.61 30.47
CA GLU A 263 -26.18 35.04 31.15
C GLU A 263 -27.52 34.76 30.39
N ASP A 264 -27.52 34.25 29.15
CA ASP A 264 -28.72 34.18 28.25
C ASP A 264 -29.21 32.75 27.86
N ASP A 265 -28.92 31.71 28.66
CA ASP A 265 -29.10 30.29 28.29
C ASP A 265 -30.53 29.87 27.85
N GLU A 266 -31.60 30.52 28.34
CA GLU A 266 -32.99 30.09 28.08
C GLU A 266 -33.62 30.58 26.76
N GLU A 267 -33.03 31.58 26.08
CA GLU A 267 -33.53 32.04 24.77
C GLU A 267 -32.69 31.54 23.58
N GLN A 268 -31.41 31.23 23.80
CA GLN A 268 -30.54 30.67 22.75
C GLN A 268 -30.99 29.26 22.32
N GLU A 269 -31.42 28.41 23.25
CA GLU A 269 -31.80 27.01 22.98
C GLU A 269 -32.93 26.88 21.93
N LYS A 270 -33.80 27.90 21.80
CA LYS A 270 -34.86 27.94 20.78
C LYS A 270 -34.37 28.37 19.39
N ARG A 271 -33.30 29.17 19.31
CA ARG A 271 -32.74 29.66 18.03
C ARG A 271 -31.73 28.66 17.44
N MET A 272 -31.04 27.92 18.30
CA MET A 272 -30.12 26.80 17.98
C MET A 272 -30.76 25.68 17.12
N ILE A 273 -32.10 25.60 17.06
CA ILE A 273 -32.83 24.58 16.31
C ILE A 273 -32.99 24.94 14.82
N GLU A 274 -32.92 26.23 14.46
CA GLU A 274 -33.17 26.71 13.09
C GLU A 274 -31.89 27.07 12.31
N GLY A 275 -30.76 27.30 12.98
CA GLY A 275 -29.53 27.86 12.40
C GLY A 275 -28.36 26.89 12.20
N ARG A 276 -28.60 25.61 11.84
CA ARG A 276 -27.53 24.59 11.76
C ARG A 276 -27.23 24.09 10.34
N VAL A 277 -26.70 24.97 9.51
CA VAL A 277 -26.03 24.66 8.22
C VAL A 277 -24.91 25.69 8.05
N ASP A 278 -23.76 25.29 7.49
CA ASP A 278 -22.63 26.15 7.13
C ASP A 278 -21.81 26.74 8.31
N ASP A 279 -21.11 25.87 9.06
CA ASP A 279 -20.10 26.23 10.09
C ASP A 279 -18.86 25.23 10.13
N ASP A 280 -18.17 24.99 8.99
CA ASP A 280 -16.91 24.20 8.82
C ASP A 280 -15.89 24.69 7.70
N GLU A 281 -16.00 25.86 7.01
CA GLU A 281 -14.99 26.37 6.01
C GLU A 281 -13.72 26.98 6.61
N GLU A 282 -13.86 28.09 7.34
CA GLU A 282 -12.86 29.17 7.33
C GLU A 282 -11.55 28.75 8.02
N GLU A 283 -11.62 27.91 9.07
CA GLU A 283 -10.43 27.41 9.76
C GLU A 283 -9.59 26.44 8.88
N PHE A 284 -10.23 25.84 7.86
CA PHE A 284 -9.59 24.86 6.97
C PHE A 284 -8.79 25.52 5.84
N ASP A 285 -9.33 26.58 5.21
CA ASP A 285 -8.57 27.39 4.25
C ASP A 285 -7.38 28.06 4.93
N ASP A 286 -7.61 28.63 6.11
CA ASP A 286 -6.58 29.22 6.97
C ASP A 286 -5.43 28.22 7.21
N MET A 287 -5.70 26.91 7.38
CA MET A 287 -4.65 25.87 7.47
C MET A 287 -3.90 25.64 6.16
N LYS A 288 -4.59 25.54 5.03
CA LYS A 288 -3.95 25.30 3.73
C LYS A 288 -3.10 26.49 3.31
N GLU A 289 -3.61 27.72 3.45
CA GLU A 289 -2.86 28.93 3.19
C GLU A 289 -1.63 29.03 4.10
N ARG A 290 -1.73 28.69 5.40
CA ARG A 290 -0.56 28.62 6.30
C ARG A 290 0.52 27.65 5.80
N ASP A 291 0.15 26.50 5.24
CA ASP A 291 1.09 25.50 4.72
C ASP A 291 1.70 25.92 3.35
N ASP A 292 0.91 26.48 2.44
CA ASP A 292 1.37 27.00 1.14
C ASP A 292 2.29 28.22 1.34
N ILE A 293 1.93 29.16 2.23
CA ILE A 293 2.77 30.30 2.64
C ILE A 293 4.07 29.83 3.32
N LEU A 294 4.03 28.75 4.11
CA LEU A 294 5.23 28.19 4.73
C LEU A 294 6.12 27.49 3.70
N LEU A 295 5.54 26.86 2.68
CA LEU A 295 6.28 26.27 1.55
C LEU A 295 6.94 27.36 0.70
N GLU A 296 6.24 28.45 0.39
CA GLU A 296 6.82 29.58 -0.36
C GLU A 296 7.95 30.25 0.42
N LYS A 297 7.82 30.42 1.74
CA LYS A 297 8.88 30.92 2.62
C LYS A 297 10.11 30.01 2.64
N LEU A 298 9.92 28.69 2.72
CA LEU A 298 11.03 27.72 2.60
C LEU A 298 11.74 27.84 1.24
N ASN A 299 10.98 27.85 0.13
CA ASN A 299 11.52 28.00 -1.22
C ASN A 299 12.28 29.33 -1.42
N ALA A 300 11.81 30.41 -0.80
CA ALA A 300 12.49 31.71 -0.82
C ALA A 300 13.82 31.67 -0.05
N ILE A 301 13.86 31.03 1.13
CA ILE A 301 15.06 30.92 1.95
C ILE A 301 16.10 29.97 1.32
N ASP A 302 15.70 28.80 0.80
CA ASP A 302 16.63 27.88 0.11
C ASP A 302 17.22 28.55 -1.15
N LYS A 303 16.44 29.36 -1.88
CA LYS A 303 16.92 30.18 -3.02
C LYS A 303 17.86 31.32 -2.61
N LEU A 304 17.65 31.93 -1.44
CA LEU A 304 18.58 32.90 -0.87
C LEU A 304 19.88 32.22 -0.42
N LEU A 305 19.80 31.04 0.21
CA LEU A 305 20.96 30.23 0.57
C LEU A 305 21.83 29.90 -0.65
N GLU A 306 21.23 29.45 -1.75
CA GLU A 306 21.94 29.16 -3.01
C GLU A 306 22.69 30.41 -3.55
N GLN A 307 22.03 31.58 -3.54
CA GLN A 307 22.64 32.85 -3.94
C GLN A 307 23.75 33.33 -3.00
N LYS A 308 23.63 33.07 -1.69
CA LYS A 308 24.64 33.45 -0.70
C LYS A 308 25.85 32.52 -0.72
N LEU A 309 25.64 31.21 -0.91
CA LEU A 309 26.71 30.22 -1.07
C LEU A 309 27.54 30.49 -2.33
N THR A 310 26.90 30.71 -3.48
CA THR A 310 27.59 31.06 -4.72
C THR A 310 28.29 32.43 -4.66
N ALA A 311 27.84 33.35 -3.80
CA ALA A 311 28.57 34.58 -3.50
C ALA A 311 29.76 34.36 -2.54
N LEU A 312 29.66 33.42 -1.59
CA LEU A 312 30.73 33.08 -0.64
C LEU A 312 31.94 32.47 -1.36
N ASP A 313 31.71 31.57 -2.33
CA ASP A 313 32.76 30.95 -3.17
C ASP A 313 33.66 31.98 -3.91
N HIS A 314 33.21 33.23 -4.02
CA HIS A 314 33.92 34.32 -4.71
C HIS A 314 34.30 35.48 -3.78
N THR A 315 34.04 35.40 -2.46
CA THR A 315 34.26 36.51 -1.52
C THR A 315 35.08 36.15 -0.29
N PHE A 316 36.32 36.65 -0.24
CA PHE A 316 37.28 36.32 0.82
C PHE A 316 37.42 37.42 1.90
N GLY A 317 37.95 37.04 3.06
CA GLY A 317 38.24 37.94 4.18
C GLY A 317 36.98 38.41 4.93
N LYS A 318 36.96 39.67 5.39
CA LYS A 318 35.88 40.20 6.25
C LYS A 318 34.49 40.14 5.59
N LYS A 319 34.39 40.21 4.26
CA LYS A 319 33.11 40.10 3.55
C LYS A 319 32.60 38.65 3.51
N GLY A 320 33.49 37.68 3.32
CA GLY A 320 33.15 36.25 3.40
C GLY A 320 32.59 35.89 4.78
N LYS A 321 33.21 36.36 5.86
CA LYS A 321 32.71 36.12 7.23
C LYS A 321 31.29 36.63 7.50
N LEU A 322 30.94 37.81 6.97
CA LEU A 322 29.58 38.32 7.09
C LEU A 322 28.59 37.47 6.29
N LEU A 323 29.00 36.93 5.14
CA LEU A 323 28.19 35.97 4.38
C LEU A 323 28.09 34.60 5.08
N GLU A 324 29.14 34.12 5.76
CA GLU A 324 29.10 32.91 6.61
C GLU A 324 28.11 33.05 7.78
N GLU A 325 28.01 34.27 8.34
CA GLU A 325 27.04 34.62 9.40
C GLU A 325 25.62 34.71 8.82
N GLU A 326 25.39 35.45 7.74
CA GLU A 326 24.08 35.51 7.03
C GLU A 326 23.59 34.12 6.56
N ILE A 327 24.48 33.24 6.09
CA ILE A 327 24.16 31.85 5.70
C ILE A 327 23.73 31.02 6.90
N ARG A 328 24.35 31.24 8.08
CA ARG A 328 23.95 30.55 9.32
C ARG A 328 22.56 30.98 9.76
N ASP A 329 22.30 32.29 9.78
CA ASP A 329 21.02 32.84 10.20
C ASP A 329 19.87 32.33 9.30
N LEU A 330 20.07 32.33 7.97
CA LEU A 330 19.12 31.75 7.01
C LEU A 330 18.92 30.24 7.21
N ALA A 331 19.98 29.49 7.51
CA ALA A 331 19.86 28.05 7.78
C ALA A 331 19.12 27.75 9.10
N GLU A 332 19.31 28.57 10.15
CA GLU A 332 18.58 28.47 11.41
C GLU A 332 17.10 28.84 11.23
N GLU A 333 16.78 29.90 10.46
CA GLU A 333 15.40 30.23 10.10
C GLU A 333 14.73 29.08 9.34
N ARG A 334 15.38 28.55 8.29
CA ARG A 334 14.90 27.43 7.47
C ARG A 334 14.64 26.18 8.31
N ASN A 335 15.51 25.89 9.27
CA ASN A 335 15.31 24.78 10.20
C ASN A 335 14.10 25.02 11.13
N SER A 336 13.92 26.24 11.66
CA SER A 336 12.75 26.58 12.50
C SER A 336 11.40 26.44 11.76
N LEU A 337 11.36 26.76 10.46
CA LEU A 337 10.19 26.56 9.61
C LEU A 337 9.98 25.08 9.27
N THR A 338 11.07 24.34 9.03
CA THR A 338 11.03 22.89 8.83
C THR A 338 10.50 22.15 10.06
N GLU A 339 10.81 22.62 11.28
CA GLU A 339 10.29 22.04 12.52
C GLU A 339 8.79 22.31 12.74
N LYS A 340 8.26 23.45 12.26
CA LYS A 340 6.80 23.69 12.21
C LYS A 340 6.13 22.67 11.29
N LYS A 341 6.66 22.46 10.08
CA LYS A 341 6.18 21.47 9.09
C LYS A 341 6.32 20.01 9.56
N ARG A 342 7.20 19.71 10.51
CA ARG A 342 7.41 18.36 11.06
C ARG A 342 6.39 17.95 12.14
N ARG A 343 5.51 18.85 12.58
CA ARG A 343 4.40 18.50 13.48
C ARG A 343 3.45 17.57 12.72
N PRO A 344 3.12 16.37 13.23
CA PRO A 344 2.23 15.47 12.52
C PRO A 344 0.83 16.09 12.40
N MET A 345 0.35 16.21 11.17
CA MET A 345 -0.98 16.71 10.82
C MET A 345 -2.06 15.77 11.38
N PHE A 346 -2.55 16.05 12.59
CA PHE A 346 -3.71 15.38 13.15
C PHE A 346 -4.98 15.84 12.42
N ARG A 347 -5.46 15.04 11.47
CA ARG A 347 -6.74 15.33 10.80
C ARG A 347 -7.87 15.27 11.83
N LYS A 348 -8.57 16.40 12.03
CA LYS A 348 -9.80 16.49 12.84
C LYS A 348 -10.77 15.36 12.41
N GLY A 349 -11.49 14.77 13.37
CA GLY A 349 -12.48 13.71 13.12
C GLY A 349 -11.95 12.29 12.87
N PHE A 350 -10.63 12.04 12.82
CA PHE A 350 -10.07 10.69 12.64
C PHE A 350 -9.32 10.15 13.86
N ASP A 351 -9.91 9.13 14.48
CA ASP A 351 -9.32 8.37 15.58
C ASP A 351 -8.30 7.35 15.05
N ALA A 352 -7.12 7.24 15.69
CA ALA A 352 -6.11 6.23 15.32
C ALA A 352 -5.75 5.32 16.50
N LYS A 353 -5.66 4.00 16.25
CA LYS A 353 -5.41 2.98 17.27
C LYS A 353 -4.32 2.01 16.84
N LEU A 354 -3.37 1.80 17.75
CA LEU A 354 -2.27 0.84 17.60
C LEU A 354 -2.82 -0.59 17.68
N ILE A 355 -2.66 -1.35 16.60
CA ILE A 355 -3.05 -2.77 16.55
C ILE A 355 -1.96 -3.63 17.17
N ASP A 356 -0.72 -3.43 16.71
CA ASP A 356 0.44 -4.26 17.07
C ASP A 356 1.76 -3.49 16.89
N MET A 357 2.78 -3.86 17.68
CA MET A 357 4.10 -3.24 17.68
C MET A 357 5.18 -4.30 17.94
N ASN A 358 6.09 -4.50 16.98
CA ASN A 358 7.18 -5.47 17.07
C ASN A 358 8.55 -4.80 17.04
N ARG A 359 9.52 -5.44 17.69
CA ARG A 359 10.95 -5.08 17.61
C ARG A 359 11.64 -6.05 16.66
N THR A 360 12.25 -5.54 15.59
CA THR A 360 12.99 -6.34 14.59
C THR A 360 14.48 -6.02 14.63
N CYS A 361 15.34 -7.00 14.37
CA CYS A 361 16.80 -6.83 14.41
C CYS A 361 17.46 -7.37 13.13
N LYS A 362 18.33 -6.57 12.48
CA LYS A 362 19.27 -7.07 11.46
C LYS A 362 20.60 -7.41 12.16
N VAL A 363 20.98 -8.67 12.16
CA VAL A 363 22.28 -9.12 12.70
C VAL A 363 23.37 -8.86 11.67
N THR A 364 24.51 -8.36 12.12
CA THR A 364 25.70 -8.05 11.31
C THR A 364 26.97 -8.49 12.05
N LYS A 365 28.12 -8.53 11.35
CA LYS A 365 29.41 -8.87 11.98
C LYS A 365 29.81 -7.91 13.13
N GLY A 366 29.34 -6.66 13.10
CA GLY A 366 29.63 -5.64 14.12
C GLY A 366 28.56 -5.49 15.21
N GLY A 367 27.46 -6.25 15.17
CA GLY A 367 26.37 -6.14 16.15
C GLY A 367 24.98 -6.25 15.54
N GLN A 368 23.95 -5.87 16.30
CA GLN A 368 22.54 -5.97 15.88
C GLN A 368 21.92 -4.58 15.71
N VAL A 369 21.46 -4.28 14.49
CA VAL A 369 20.72 -3.04 14.19
C VAL A 369 19.24 -3.27 14.49
N ILE A 370 18.73 -2.60 15.53
CA ILE A 370 17.33 -2.71 15.97
C ILE A 370 16.48 -1.66 15.23
N LYS A 371 15.31 -2.06 14.72
CA LYS A 371 14.26 -1.18 14.19
C LYS A 371 12.88 -1.66 14.66
N PHE A 372 12.02 -0.73 15.07
CA PHE A 372 10.65 -1.01 15.50
C PHE A 372 9.69 -0.95 14.30
N THR A 373 8.68 -1.81 14.30
CA THR A 373 7.59 -1.81 13.31
C THR A 373 6.25 -1.66 14.02
N ALA A 374 5.44 -0.68 13.61
CA ALA A 374 4.10 -0.45 14.14
C ALA A 374 3.05 -0.74 13.06
N ILE A 375 1.88 -1.22 13.49
CA ILE A 375 0.67 -1.37 12.65
C ILE A 375 -0.44 -0.55 13.29
N ILE A 376 -0.92 0.47 12.59
CA ILE A 376 -1.99 1.39 13.02
C ILE A 376 -3.20 1.18 12.11
N ALA A 377 -4.40 1.32 12.67
CA ALA A 377 -5.61 1.64 11.91
C ALA A 377 -6.14 3.02 12.33
N CYS A 378 -6.76 3.71 11.38
CA CYS A 378 -7.35 5.04 11.52
C CYS A 378 -8.79 5.01 11.01
N GLY A 379 -9.72 5.79 11.57
CA GLY A 379 -11.09 5.86 11.07
C GLY A 379 -11.95 6.93 11.74
N ASN A 380 -13.06 7.27 11.08
CA ASN A 380 -13.95 8.38 11.47
C ASN A 380 -15.26 7.92 12.12
N TYR A 381 -15.37 6.63 12.50
CA TYR A 381 -16.61 6.00 12.97
C TYR A 381 -17.80 6.07 12.00
N ASN A 382 -17.59 6.42 10.74
CA ASN A 382 -18.60 6.67 9.71
C ASN A 382 -18.22 5.98 8.39
N GLY A 383 -17.93 4.68 8.45
CA GLY A 383 -17.63 3.84 7.28
C GLY A 383 -16.21 4.03 6.69
N VAL A 384 -15.55 5.17 6.92
CA VAL A 384 -14.17 5.40 6.44
C VAL A 384 -13.17 4.87 7.46
N VAL A 385 -12.38 3.87 7.06
CA VAL A 385 -11.32 3.30 7.88
C VAL A 385 -10.10 2.93 7.02
N GLY A 386 -8.90 3.16 7.53
CA GLY A 386 -7.64 2.83 6.88
C GLY A 386 -6.72 2.03 7.78
N TYR A 387 -5.62 1.53 7.22
CA TYR A 387 -4.55 0.90 7.99
C TYR A 387 -3.19 1.09 7.32
N ALA A 388 -2.13 1.09 8.12
CA ALA A 388 -0.77 1.09 7.62
C ALA A 388 0.20 0.35 8.55
N LYS A 389 1.32 -0.05 7.95
CA LYS A 389 2.48 -0.67 8.59
C LYS A 389 3.68 0.23 8.27
N ALA A 390 4.40 0.69 9.28
CA ALA A 390 5.65 1.42 9.09
C ALA A 390 6.78 0.90 9.98
N LYS A 391 8.00 1.32 9.67
CA LYS A 391 9.24 0.91 10.36
C LYS A 391 10.10 2.14 10.67
N GLY A 392 10.66 2.19 11.87
CA GLY A 392 11.48 3.31 12.33
C GLY A 392 12.61 2.87 13.27
N PRO A 393 13.62 3.74 13.52
CA PRO A 393 14.69 3.47 14.48
C PRO A 393 14.17 3.50 15.93
N ALA A 394 13.19 4.34 16.23
CA ALA A 394 12.52 4.45 17.52
C ALA A 394 11.00 4.25 17.39
N ILE A 395 10.34 3.90 18.50
CA ILE A 395 8.89 3.68 18.59
C ILE A 395 8.07 4.88 18.11
N PRO A 396 8.24 6.12 18.62
CA PRO A 396 7.40 7.25 18.18
C PRO A 396 7.56 7.56 16.69
N ILE A 397 8.78 7.43 16.14
CA ILE A 397 9.05 7.62 14.70
C ILE A 397 8.34 6.55 13.86
N ALA A 398 8.30 5.29 14.33
CA ALA A 398 7.57 4.21 13.67
C ALA A 398 6.04 4.40 13.76
N LEU A 399 5.53 4.99 14.86
CA LEU A 399 4.11 5.34 15.01
C LEU A 399 3.72 6.51 14.10
N GLN A 400 4.52 7.58 14.05
CA GLN A 400 4.29 8.73 13.17
C GLN A 400 4.25 8.31 11.69
N LYS A 401 5.29 7.61 11.19
CA LYS A 401 5.30 7.10 9.81
C LYS A 401 4.14 6.13 9.51
N ALA A 402 3.59 5.44 10.53
CA ALA A 402 2.40 4.59 10.37
C ALA A 402 1.08 5.38 10.39
N TYR A 403 1.01 6.49 11.13
CA TYR A 403 -0.15 7.40 11.14
C TYR A 403 -0.27 8.10 9.78
N GLU A 404 0.83 8.69 9.29
CA GLU A 404 0.92 9.37 7.99
C GLU A 404 0.54 8.44 6.82
N LYS A 405 1.14 7.23 6.74
CA LYS A 405 0.77 6.23 5.71
C LYS A 405 -0.65 5.64 5.87
N CYS A 406 -1.34 5.85 7.00
CA CYS A 406 -2.72 5.38 7.19
C CYS A 406 -3.72 6.21 6.39
N PHE A 407 -3.54 7.53 6.32
CA PHE A 407 -4.42 8.44 5.57
C PHE A 407 -4.26 8.37 4.06
N GLN A 408 -3.17 7.77 3.58
CA GLN A 408 -2.96 7.42 2.17
C GLN A 408 -3.74 6.15 1.77
N ASN A 409 -4.10 5.30 2.75
CA ASN A 409 -4.73 3.99 2.55
C ASN A 409 -6.09 3.91 3.27
N LEU A 410 -6.95 4.89 3.02
CA LEU A 410 -8.34 4.90 3.50
C LEU A 410 -9.23 4.06 2.58
N HIS A 411 -10.12 3.28 3.17
CA HIS A 411 -11.20 2.57 2.48
C HIS A 411 -12.55 3.06 3.02
N TYR A 412 -13.49 3.37 2.12
CA TYR A 412 -14.90 3.50 2.47
C TYR A 412 -15.55 2.11 2.51
N ILE A 413 -16.39 1.89 3.52
CA ILE A 413 -17.03 0.60 3.80
C ILE A 413 -18.49 0.86 4.17
N ASP A 414 -19.40 0.35 3.34
CA ASP A 414 -20.84 0.45 3.60
C ASP A 414 -21.28 -0.28 4.86
N ARG A 415 -22.26 0.31 5.55
CA ARG A 415 -22.83 -0.20 6.80
C ARG A 415 -24.31 -0.44 6.62
N TYR A 416 -24.77 -1.65 6.94
CA TYR A 416 -26.19 -1.92 7.02
C TYR A 416 -26.75 -1.28 8.30
N GLU A 417 -27.79 -0.44 8.13
CA GLU A 417 -28.48 0.29 9.21
C GLU A 417 -27.53 1.08 10.16
N ASP A 418 -26.36 1.51 9.67
CA ASP A 418 -25.30 2.15 10.49
C ASP A 418 -24.89 1.36 11.76
N HIS A 419 -25.03 0.03 11.75
CA HIS A 419 -24.61 -0.82 12.87
C HIS A 419 -24.04 -2.19 12.51
N THR A 420 -24.36 -2.78 11.35
CA THR A 420 -23.93 -4.16 10.96
C THR A 420 -23.53 -4.26 9.47
N ILE A 421 -23.27 -5.47 8.97
CA ILE A 421 -22.95 -5.76 7.56
C ILE A 421 -24.15 -6.36 6.82
N SER A 422 -24.24 -6.16 5.50
CA SER A 422 -25.38 -6.62 4.68
C SER A 422 -25.60 -8.13 4.71
N HIS A 423 -24.52 -8.92 4.69
CA HIS A 423 -24.59 -10.38 4.66
C HIS A 423 -23.33 -11.03 5.28
N ALA A 424 -23.34 -12.35 5.43
CA ALA A 424 -22.20 -13.09 6.00
C ALA A 424 -21.10 -13.32 4.95
N VAL A 425 -19.86 -12.90 5.26
CA VAL A 425 -18.71 -12.95 4.34
C VAL A 425 -17.58 -13.80 4.92
N GLN A 426 -16.93 -14.59 4.05
CA GLN A 426 -15.73 -15.36 4.35
C GLN A 426 -14.62 -14.99 3.36
N THR A 427 -13.45 -14.60 3.87
CA THR A 427 -12.25 -14.34 3.05
C THR A 427 -11.01 -15.03 3.62
N THR A 428 -9.97 -15.11 2.80
CA THR A 428 -8.70 -15.74 3.16
C THR A 428 -7.51 -14.95 2.64
N TYR A 429 -6.66 -14.43 3.53
CA TYR A 429 -5.37 -13.85 3.17
C TYR A 429 -4.24 -14.77 3.64
N LYS A 430 -3.51 -15.35 2.68
CA LYS A 430 -2.49 -16.40 2.92
C LYS A 430 -3.08 -17.52 3.81
N LYS A 431 -2.46 -17.85 4.95
CA LYS A 431 -2.94 -18.89 5.90
C LYS A 431 -3.87 -18.34 7.01
N THR A 432 -4.49 -17.18 6.82
CA THR A 432 -5.45 -16.57 7.75
C THR A 432 -6.83 -16.49 7.09
N LYS A 433 -7.84 -17.15 7.67
CA LYS A 433 -9.24 -17.06 7.24
C LYS A 433 -10.02 -16.16 8.18
N VAL A 434 -10.80 -15.22 7.65
CA VAL A 434 -11.69 -14.34 8.42
C VAL A 434 -13.13 -14.62 8.00
N TYR A 435 -14.00 -14.77 8.99
CA TYR A 435 -15.43 -14.93 8.84
C TYR A 435 -16.11 -13.76 9.56
N LEU A 436 -17.02 -13.09 8.87
CA LEU A 436 -17.89 -12.04 9.42
C LEU A 436 -19.35 -12.50 9.27
N TRP A 437 -20.15 -12.31 10.30
CA TRP A 437 -21.60 -12.52 10.24
C TRP A 437 -22.34 -11.30 10.80
N PRO A 438 -23.47 -10.91 10.17
CA PRO A 438 -24.33 -9.86 10.70
C PRO A 438 -24.90 -10.24 12.07
N ALA A 439 -25.32 -9.24 12.83
CA ALA A 439 -25.88 -9.43 14.16
C ALA A 439 -26.98 -8.40 14.47
N LYS A 440 -28.04 -8.85 15.15
CA LYS A 440 -29.14 -7.99 15.59
C LYS A 440 -28.65 -6.91 16.56
N THR A 441 -29.32 -5.77 16.57
CA THR A 441 -28.88 -4.50 17.19
C THR A 441 -28.51 -4.59 18.68
N ALA A 442 -29.05 -5.56 19.41
CA ALA A 442 -28.77 -5.82 20.83
C ALA A 442 -27.64 -6.85 21.10
N THR A 443 -26.91 -7.29 20.08
CA THR A 443 -25.88 -8.36 20.23
C THR A 443 -24.57 -7.83 20.79
N GLY A 444 -24.21 -6.59 20.44
CA GLY A 444 -22.87 -6.04 20.53
C GLY A 444 -21.88 -6.72 19.58
N MET A 445 -20.71 -6.10 19.40
CA MET A 445 -19.63 -6.70 18.61
C MET A 445 -18.92 -7.82 19.38
N LYS A 446 -18.82 -8.98 18.74
CA LYS A 446 -18.13 -10.17 19.26
C LYS A 446 -17.03 -10.57 18.28
N ALA A 447 -15.86 -9.97 18.48
CA ALA A 447 -14.70 -10.05 17.61
C ALA A 447 -13.38 -10.22 18.40
N GLY A 448 -12.32 -10.69 17.75
CA GLY A 448 -10.96 -10.72 18.34
C GLY A 448 -10.28 -9.35 18.24
N LYS A 449 -9.44 -8.97 19.22
CA LYS A 449 -8.85 -7.62 19.41
C LYS A 449 -8.56 -6.83 18.12
N THR A 450 -7.74 -7.38 17.22
CA THR A 450 -7.36 -6.72 15.94
C THR A 450 -8.57 -6.38 15.07
N VAL A 451 -9.50 -7.34 14.92
CA VAL A 451 -10.73 -7.16 14.13
C VAL A 451 -11.68 -6.20 14.85
N GLN A 452 -11.83 -6.34 16.17
CA GLN A 452 -12.65 -5.47 17.00
C GLN A 452 -12.20 -4.00 16.93
N THR A 453 -10.88 -3.75 16.88
CA THR A 453 -10.31 -2.40 16.81
C THR A 453 -10.68 -1.72 15.48
N ILE A 454 -10.53 -2.42 14.35
CA ILE A 454 -10.86 -1.88 13.03
C ILE A 454 -12.36 -1.70 12.85
N LEU A 455 -13.17 -2.70 13.22
CA LEU A 455 -14.63 -2.61 13.11
C LEU A 455 -15.21 -1.49 13.98
N ASN A 456 -14.63 -1.24 15.16
CA ASN A 456 -14.98 -0.07 15.97
C ASN A 456 -14.66 1.24 15.23
N LEU A 457 -13.47 1.37 14.64
CA LEU A 457 -13.05 2.59 13.92
C LEU A 457 -13.86 2.86 12.64
N ALA A 458 -14.38 1.83 11.99
CA ALA A 458 -15.37 1.94 10.90
C ALA A 458 -16.79 2.29 11.40
N GLY A 459 -17.04 2.20 12.71
CA GLY A 459 -18.33 2.51 13.34
C GLY A 459 -19.33 1.34 13.38
N PHE A 460 -18.89 0.10 13.20
CA PHE A 460 -19.77 -1.07 13.36
C PHE A 460 -20.02 -1.38 14.84
N LYS A 461 -21.30 -1.54 15.20
CA LYS A 461 -21.74 -1.79 16.58
C LYS A 461 -22.06 -3.26 16.83
N ASN A 462 -22.55 -3.98 15.81
CA ASN A 462 -23.06 -5.35 15.91
C ASN A 462 -22.52 -6.26 14.80
N ILE A 463 -21.35 -6.87 15.03
CA ILE A 463 -20.79 -7.91 14.15
C ILE A 463 -20.32 -9.09 15.00
N LYS A 464 -20.57 -10.32 14.53
CA LYS A 464 -19.88 -11.53 15.03
C LYS A 464 -18.75 -11.85 14.06
N SER A 465 -17.55 -12.14 14.56
CA SER A 465 -16.44 -12.57 13.70
C SER A 465 -15.63 -13.72 14.27
N LYS A 466 -15.00 -14.49 13.38
CA LYS A 466 -14.05 -15.55 13.73
C LYS A 466 -12.82 -15.46 12.83
N VAL A 467 -11.64 -15.51 13.44
CA VAL A 467 -10.36 -15.69 12.74
C VAL A 467 -9.92 -17.14 12.93
N VAL A 468 -9.52 -17.80 11.84
CA VAL A 468 -9.12 -19.21 11.82
C VAL A 468 -7.78 -19.36 11.06
N GLY A 469 -6.93 -20.27 11.52
CA GLY A 469 -5.57 -20.44 10.99
C GLY A 469 -4.56 -19.52 11.68
N SER A 470 -3.70 -18.86 10.90
CA SER A 470 -2.66 -17.97 11.42
C SER A 470 -3.25 -16.71 12.05
N ARG A 471 -2.78 -16.38 13.26
CA ARG A 471 -3.22 -15.22 14.07
C ARG A 471 -2.27 -14.03 13.97
N ASN A 472 -1.41 -13.98 12.96
CA ASN A 472 -0.54 -12.82 12.71
C ASN A 472 -1.44 -11.57 12.47
N PRO A 473 -1.28 -10.48 13.23
CA PRO A 473 -2.14 -9.30 13.11
C PRO A 473 -2.08 -8.69 11.71
N HIS A 474 -0.91 -8.55 11.09
CA HIS A 474 -0.78 -8.03 9.71
C HIS A 474 -1.66 -8.80 8.70
N ASN A 475 -1.63 -10.13 8.77
CA ASN A 475 -2.44 -10.97 7.87
C ASN A 475 -3.93 -10.92 8.24
N THR A 476 -4.25 -10.74 9.51
CA THR A 476 -5.63 -10.60 10.01
C THR A 476 -6.24 -9.28 9.55
N VAL A 477 -5.46 -8.19 9.56
CA VAL A 477 -5.86 -6.89 9.01
C VAL A 477 -6.11 -7.00 7.50
N LYS A 478 -5.16 -7.53 6.72
CA LYS A 478 -5.35 -7.67 5.25
C LYS A 478 -6.54 -8.57 4.90
N ALA A 479 -6.76 -9.68 5.61
CA ALA A 479 -7.96 -10.51 5.43
C ALA A 479 -9.26 -9.77 5.77
N LEU A 480 -9.26 -8.92 6.80
CA LEU A 480 -10.44 -8.15 7.22
C LEU A 480 -10.82 -7.07 6.21
N PHE A 481 -9.86 -6.29 5.71
CA PHE A 481 -10.12 -5.31 4.65
C PHE A 481 -10.60 -6.00 3.36
N GLN A 482 -10.04 -7.16 3.01
CA GLN A 482 -10.58 -7.99 1.93
C GLN A 482 -12.00 -8.51 2.21
N ALA A 483 -12.37 -8.77 3.47
CA ALA A 483 -13.74 -9.16 3.82
C ALA A 483 -14.73 -8.01 3.70
N LEU A 484 -14.36 -6.82 4.18
CA LEU A 484 -15.24 -5.66 4.20
C LEU A 484 -15.45 -5.10 2.79
N ASN A 485 -14.39 -5.02 1.98
CA ASN A 485 -14.47 -4.60 0.58
C ASN A 485 -15.15 -5.66 -0.33
N ALA A 486 -15.49 -6.83 0.20
CA ALA A 486 -16.28 -7.87 -0.47
C ALA A 486 -17.73 -7.95 0.02
N VAL A 487 -18.17 -7.07 0.93
CA VAL A 487 -19.58 -6.95 1.33
C VAL A 487 -20.34 -6.21 0.23
N GLU A 488 -21.06 -6.95 -0.60
CA GLU A 488 -22.05 -6.36 -1.51
C GLU A 488 -23.28 -5.85 -0.72
N THR A 489 -23.73 -4.63 -1.03
CA THR A 489 -24.97 -4.06 -0.51
C THR A 489 -26.19 -4.58 -1.29
N PRO A 490 -27.42 -4.46 -0.74
CA PRO A 490 -28.64 -4.78 -1.48
C PRO A 490 -28.80 -4.01 -2.79
N LYS A 491 -28.22 -2.80 -2.89
CA LYS A 491 -28.22 -1.98 -4.11
C LYS A 491 -27.34 -2.61 -5.19
N ASP A 492 -26.11 -3.02 -4.84
CA ASP A 492 -25.17 -3.65 -5.78
C ASP A 492 -25.73 -4.98 -6.32
N VAL A 493 -26.39 -5.75 -5.46
CA VAL A 493 -27.07 -6.99 -5.83
C VAL A 493 -28.26 -6.71 -6.75
N GLN A 494 -29.04 -5.65 -6.48
CA GLN A 494 -30.13 -5.23 -7.36
C GLN A 494 -29.63 -4.80 -8.75
N GLU A 495 -28.51 -4.06 -8.84
CA GLU A 495 -27.90 -3.67 -10.12
C GLU A 495 -27.34 -4.88 -10.89
N LYS A 496 -26.69 -5.83 -10.20
CA LYS A 496 -26.10 -7.03 -10.83
C LYS A 496 -27.14 -8.00 -11.38
N PHE A 497 -28.27 -8.18 -10.68
CA PHE A 497 -29.24 -9.24 -10.99
C PHE A 497 -30.63 -8.73 -11.44
N GLY A 498 -30.89 -7.42 -11.38
CA GLY A 498 -32.18 -6.83 -11.76
C GLY A 498 -33.34 -7.21 -10.84
N ARG A 499 -33.05 -7.58 -9.58
CA ARG A 499 -34.03 -8.07 -8.60
C ARG A 499 -33.94 -7.26 -7.31
N THR A 500 -35.06 -6.73 -6.85
CA THR A 500 -35.15 -6.07 -5.54
C THR A 500 -34.88 -7.09 -4.43
N VAL A 501 -33.89 -6.81 -3.58
CA VAL A 501 -33.63 -7.63 -2.38
C VAL A 501 -34.64 -7.21 -1.31
N VAL A 502 -35.66 -8.03 -1.08
CA VAL A 502 -36.64 -7.82 0.00
C VAL A 502 -36.14 -8.47 1.27
N GLU A 503 -36.25 -7.78 2.40
CA GLU A 503 -35.89 -8.32 3.71
C GLU A 503 -36.80 -9.50 4.09
N THR A 504 -36.21 -10.64 4.46
CA THR A 504 -36.93 -11.89 4.77
C THR A 504 -37.68 -11.87 6.12
N TYR A 505 -37.89 -10.69 6.69
CA TYR A 505 -38.73 -10.44 7.86
C TYR A 505 -39.95 -9.55 7.54
N LEU A 506 -40.17 -9.26 6.25
CA LEU A 506 -41.39 -8.70 5.67
C LEU A 506 -42.22 -9.76 4.91
N LEU A 507 -41.93 -11.05 5.16
CA LEU A 507 -42.59 -12.26 4.66
C LEU A 507 -42.81 -13.23 5.83
#